data_AF-A0A8S9NDC7-F1
#
_entry.id   AF-A0A8S9NDC7-F1
#
_cell.length_a   1.000
_cell.length_b   1.000
_cell.length_c   1.000
_cell.angle_alpha   90.00
_cell.angle_beta   90.00
_cell.angle_gamma   90.00
#
_symmetry.space_group_name_H-M   'P 1'
#
loop_
_entity.id
_entity.type
_entity.pdbx_description
1 polymer ?
#
loop_
_entity_poly.entity_id
_entity_poly.type
_entity_poly.pdbx_seq_one_letter_code
_entity_poly.pdbx_strand_id
1 'polypeptide(L)'
;MKSIQIHIFVKEIDSLGREIKALKPKVEDLFLSSSGVNSTKKNIFFIYLLVSLGLAYHFEAEIEENLKEGFQMIEEMLSGEDDLHTVSIIFWVFRTYGHNVSSGKDSLPGSYKCFVIV
;
A
#
# COMPACT_ATOMS: atom_id res chain seq x y z
N MET A 1 -12.97 -42.89 9.13
CA MET A 1 -12.29 -42.27 7.97
C MET A 1 -12.17 -40.73 8.02
N LYS A 2 -12.92 -40.01 8.87
CA LYS A 2 -12.84 -38.52 8.96
C LYS A 2 -11.60 -37.98 9.71
N SER A 3 -11.07 -38.70 10.71
CA SER A 3 -9.96 -38.20 11.56
C SER A 3 -8.61 -38.08 10.84
N ILE A 4 -8.33 -38.91 9.83
CA ILE A 4 -7.05 -38.88 9.10
C ILE A 4 -6.98 -37.66 8.19
N GLN A 5 -8.08 -37.30 7.51
CA GLN A 5 -8.12 -36.10 6.67
C GLN A 5 -7.93 -34.81 7.49
N ILE A 6 -8.52 -34.73 8.69
CA ILE A 6 -8.35 -33.57 9.58
C ILE A 6 -6.88 -33.42 10.00
N HIS A 7 -6.22 -34.52 10.37
CA HIS A 7 -4.82 -34.48 10.80
C HIS A 7 -3.87 -34.08 9.67
N ILE A 8 -4.15 -34.51 8.42
CA ILE A 8 -3.39 -34.08 7.24
C ILE A 8 -3.58 -32.57 7.01
N PHE A 9 -4.82 -32.09 7.04
CA PHE A 9 -5.15 -30.66 6.87
C PHE A 9 -4.48 -29.77 7.91
N VAL A 10 -4.44 -30.19 9.19
CA VAL A 10 -3.74 -29.45 10.25
C VAL A 10 -2.24 -29.34 9.97
N LYS A 11 -1.60 -30.44 9.52
CA LYS A 11 -0.17 -30.41 9.15
C LYS A 11 0.13 -29.49 7.97
N GLU A 12 -0.76 -29.45 6.98
CA GLU A 12 -0.65 -28.55 5.83
C GLU A 12 -0.77 -27.09 6.27
N ILE A 13 -1.73 -26.76 7.13
CA ILE A 13 -1.87 -25.42 7.73
C ILE A 13 -0.60 -25.02 8.50
N ASP A 14 -0.08 -25.93 9.34
CA ASP A 14 1.13 -25.64 10.12
C ASP A 14 2.35 -25.40 9.22
N SER A 15 2.45 -26.12 8.10
CA SER A 15 3.52 -25.89 7.11
C SER A 15 3.37 -24.53 6.44
N LEU A 16 2.17 -24.19 5.97
CA LEU A 16 1.89 -22.91 5.34
C LEU A 16 2.14 -21.74 6.31
N GLY A 17 1.77 -21.90 7.59
CA GLY A 17 2.04 -20.89 8.62
C GLY A 17 3.53 -20.63 8.82
N ARG A 18 4.39 -21.65 8.74
CA ARG A 18 5.85 -21.48 8.80
C ARG A 18 6.39 -20.76 7.58
N GLU A 19 5.88 -21.07 6.38
CA GLU A 19 6.28 -20.41 5.15
C GLU A 19 5.90 -18.92 5.17
N ILE A 20 4.66 -18.58 5.55
CA ILE A 20 4.22 -17.19 5.72
C ILE A 20 5.14 -16.44 6.70
N LYS A 21 5.46 -17.06 7.84
CA LYS A 21 6.35 -16.47 8.84
C LYS A 21 7.77 -16.22 8.29
N ALA A 22 8.26 -17.09 7.41
CA ALA A 22 9.56 -16.93 6.76
C ALA A 22 9.56 -15.89 5.61
N LEU A 23 8.40 -15.67 4.97
CA LEU A 23 8.24 -14.67 3.91
C LEU A 23 8.01 -13.25 4.45
N LYS A 24 7.34 -13.09 5.60
CA LYS A 24 7.06 -11.78 6.21
C LYS A 24 8.27 -10.82 6.21
N PRO A 25 9.46 -11.19 6.74
CA PRO A 25 10.60 -10.28 6.78
C PRO A 25 11.09 -9.85 5.38
N LYS A 26 10.94 -10.70 4.36
CA LYS A 26 11.32 -10.34 2.98
C LYS A 26 10.40 -9.26 2.40
N VAL A 27 9.15 -9.24 2.85
CA VAL A 27 8.18 -8.20 2.47
C VAL A 27 8.47 -6.91 3.25
N GLU A 28 8.90 -7.00 4.52
CA GLU A 28 9.34 -5.85 5.32
C GLU A 28 10.58 -5.18 4.69
N ASP A 29 11.57 -5.96 4.26
CA ASP A 29 12.76 -5.43 3.59
C ASP A 29 12.43 -4.63 2.31
N LEU A 30 11.34 -4.98 1.61
CA LEU A 30 10.92 -4.26 0.42
C LEU A 30 10.45 -2.84 0.75
N PHE A 31 9.78 -2.64 1.89
CA PHE A 31 9.37 -1.30 2.37
C PHE A 31 10.57 -0.41 2.71
N LEU A 32 11.65 -0.98 3.24
CA LEU A 32 12.81 -0.26 3.77
C LEU A 32 13.86 0.12 2.72
N SER A 33 13.68 -0.31 1.46
CA SER A 33 14.81 -0.42 0.52
C SER A 33 15.23 0.86 -0.21
N SER A 34 14.55 2.01 -0.05
CA SER A 34 14.94 3.22 -0.80
C SER A 34 14.31 4.52 -0.31
N SER A 35 15.11 5.60 -0.22
CA SER A 35 14.68 6.98 0.04
C SER A 35 14.51 7.79 -1.26
N GLY A 36 13.51 8.68 -1.28
CA GLY A 36 13.25 9.62 -2.36
C GLY A 36 11.87 9.46 -3.02
N VAL A 37 11.44 10.46 -3.78
CA VAL A 37 10.08 10.55 -4.36
C VAL A 37 9.68 9.31 -5.16
N ASN A 38 10.59 8.77 -5.98
CA ASN A 38 10.31 7.61 -6.82
C ASN A 38 10.13 6.33 -6.01
N SER A 39 10.85 6.16 -4.90
CA SER A 39 10.68 4.99 -4.04
C SER A 39 9.45 5.12 -3.18
N THR A 40 9.19 6.30 -2.63
CA THR A 40 7.96 6.63 -1.93
C THR A 40 6.73 6.34 -2.81
N LYS A 41 6.76 6.76 -4.08
CA LYS A 41 5.69 6.44 -5.04
C LYS A 41 5.52 4.92 -5.19
N LYS A 42 6.61 4.16 -5.38
CA LYS A 42 6.55 2.68 -5.44
C LYS A 42 5.99 2.06 -4.16
N ASN A 43 6.34 2.58 -3.00
CA ASN A 43 5.84 2.10 -1.72
C ASN A 43 4.33 2.31 -1.61
N ILE A 44 3.79 3.43 -2.09
CA ILE A 44 2.33 3.65 -2.18
C ILE A 44 1.65 2.58 -3.04
N PHE A 45 2.21 2.25 -4.22
CA PHE A 45 1.70 1.14 -5.03
C PHE A 45 1.81 -0.21 -4.32
N PHE A 46 2.88 -0.42 -3.56
CA PHE A 46 3.05 -1.64 -2.79
C PHE A 46 2.01 -1.76 -1.67
N ILE A 47 1.70 -0.67 -0.99
CA ILE A 47 0.61 -0.58 -0.01
C ILE A 47 -0.73 -0.91 -0.68
N TYR A 48 -1.01 -0.33 -1.85
CA TYR A 48 -2.21 -0.64 -2.62
C TYR A 48 -2.33 -2.15 -2.93
N LEU A 49 -1.23 -2.80 -3.31
CA LEU A 49 -1.19 -4.25 -3.55
C LEU A 49 -1.45 -5.05 -2.26
N LEU A 50 -0.83 -4.67 -1.14
CA LEU A 50 -1.03 -5.34 0.15
C LEU A 50 -2.48 -5.23 0.62
N VAL A 51 -3.11 -4.07 0.46
CA VAL A 51 -4.54 -3.91 0.79
C VAL A 51 -5.41 -4.76 -0.14
N SER A 52 -5.12 -4.75 -1.44
CA SER A 52 -5.86 -5.53 -2.44
C SER A 52 -5.77 -7.05 -2.21
N LEU A 53 -4.64 -7.51 -1.65
CA LEU A 53 -4.41 -8.91 -1.28
C LEU A 53 -4.90 -9.27 0.13
N GLY A 54 -5.40 -8.31 0.91
CA GLY A 54 -5.80 -8.54 2.30
C GLY A 54 -4.63 -8.82 3.26
N LEU A 55 -3.43 -8.35 2.92
CA LEU A 55 -2.19 -8.56 3.69
C LEU A 55 -1.73 -7.32 4.47
N ALA A 56 -2.36 -6.16 4.25
CA ALA A 56 -1.96 -4.90 4.87
C ALA A 56 -1.88 -4.95 6.42
N TYR A 57 -2.74 -5.75 7.07
CA TYR A 57 -2.77 -5.89 8.53
C TYR A 57 -1.47 -6.47 9.13
N HIS A 58 -0.63 -7.12 8.33
CA HIS A 58 0.66 -7.63 8.79
C HIS A 58 1.75 -6.55 8.88
N PHE A 59 1.49 -5.38 8.30
CA PHE A 59 2.48 -4.32 8.06
C PHE A 59 1.96 -2.93 8.48
N GLU A 60 1.00 -2.85 9.40
CA GLU A 60 0.31 -1.58 9.74
C GLU A 60 1.29 -0.47 10.16
N ALA A 61 2.31 -0.81 10.95
CA ALA A 61 3.31 0.16 11.42
C ALA A 61 4.20 0.66 10.28
N GLU A 62 4.66 -0.25 9.42
CA GLU A 62 5.50 0.06 8.26
C GLU A 62 4.73 0.92 7.24
N ILE A 63 3.44 0.65 7.07
CA ILE A 63 2.53 1.42 6.22
C ILE A 63 2.35 2.83 6.79
N GLU A 64 2.07 2.97 8.09
CA GLU A 64 1.90 4.27 8.74
C GLU A 64 3.15 5.15 8.61
N GLU A 65 4.34 4.57 8.86
CA GLU A 65 5.61 5.27 8.72
C GLU A 65 5.85 5.73 7.26
N ASN A 66 5.65 4.84 6.29
CA ASN A 66 5.80 5.15 4.87
C ASN A 66 4.84 6.25 4.40
N LEU A 67 3.59 6.22 4.84
CA LEU A 67 2.60 7.23 4.46
C LEU A 67 2.86 8.57 5.14
N LYS A 68 3.37 8.58 6.37
CA LYS A 68 3.78 9.82 7.03
C LYS A 68 4.89 10.54 6.25
N GLU A 69 5.91 9.81 5.82
CA GLU A 69 6.99 10.36 4.98
C GLU A 69 6.44 10.75 3.60
N GLY A 70 5.68 9.87 2.97
CA GLY A 70 5.18 10.11 1.63
C GLY A 70 4.19 11.27 1.52
N PHE A 71 3.44 11.55 2.58
CA PHE A 71 2.52 12.70 2.60
C PHE A 71 3.28 14.03 2.48
N GLN A 72 4.51 14.11 3.01
CA GLN A 72 5.35 15.31 2.87
C GLN A 72 5.80 15.54 1.42
N MET A 73 5.87 14.48 0.62
CA MET A 73 6.31 14.50 -0.77
C MET A 73 5.15 14.44 -1.77
N ILE A 74 3.89 14.56 -1.31
CA ILE A 74 2.72 14.33 -2.15
C ILE A 74 2.61 15.29 -3.33
N GLU A 75 2.93 16.57 -3.12
CA GLU A 75 2.94 17.57 -4.19
C GLU A 75 3.99 17.25 -5.26
N GLU A 76 5.18 16.84 -4.83
CA GLU A 76 6.27 16.45 -5.73
C GLU A 76 5.95 15.15 -6.49
N MET A 77 5.30 14.17 -5.83
CA MET A 77 4.87 12.93 -6.48
C MET A 77 3.79 13.15 -7.55
N LEU A 78 2.91 14.13 -7.35
CA LEU A 78 1.81 14.47 -8.27
C LEU A 78 2.21 15.51 -9.32
N SER A 79 3.29 16.26 -9.10
CA SER A 79 3.77 17.29 -10.03
C SER A 79 4.17 16.66 -11.37
N GLY A 80 3.41 16.99 -12.42
CA GLY A 80 3.65 16.46 -13.78
C GLY A 80 3.23 15.00 -13.96
N GLU A 81 2.49 14.42 -13.02
CA GLU A 81 1.91 13.10 -13.15
C GLU A 81 0.55 13.18 -13.87
N ASP A 82 0.54 12.75 -15.13
CA ASP A 82 -0.65 12.75 -15.99
C ASP A 82 -1.36 11.39 -16.03
N ASP A 83 -0.74 10.34 -15.48
CA ASP A 83 -1.36 9.01 -15.45
C ASP A 83 -2.48 8.95 -14.40
N LEU A 84 -3.72 8.88 -14.89
CA LEU A 84 -4.91 8.81 -14.05
C LEU A 84 -4.86 7.63 -13.08
N HIS A 85 -4.30 6.49 -13.49
CA HIS A 85 -4.20 5.32 -12.63
C HIS A 85 -3.30 5.61 -11.42
N THR A 86 -2.14 6.20 -11.66
CA THR A 86 -1.17 6.60 -10.63
C THR A 86 -1.76 7.61 -9.68
N VAL A 87 -2.33 8.70 -10.21
CA VAL A 87 -2.98 9.74 -9.38
C VAL A 87 -4.09 9.12 -8.53
N SER A 88 -4.94 8.26 -9.11
CA SER A 88 -6.04 7.63 -8.40
C SER A 88 -5.58 6.74 -7.25
N ILE A 89 -4.52 5.94 -7.44
CA ILE A 89 -3.95 5.11 -6.37
C ILE A 89 -3.40 5.98 -5.25
N ILE A 90 -2.62 7.00 -5.57
CA ILE A 90 -2.03 7.90 -4.57
C ILE A 90 -3.14 8.52 -3.71
N PHE A 91 -4.17 9.08 -4.35
CA PHE A 91 -5.32 9.64 -3.66
C PHE A 91 -6.07 8.62 -2.79
N TRP A 92 -6.31 7.42 -3.32
CA TRP A 92 -7.05 6.39 -2.61
C TRP A 92 -6.30 5.90 -1.38
N VAL A 93 -5.00 5.59 -1.51
CA VAL A 93 -4.18 5.11 -0.39
C VAL A 93 -4.15 6.17 0.72
N PHE A 94 -3.77 7.41 0.41
CA PHE A 94 -3.67 8.45 1.44
C PHE A 94 -4.99 8.71 2.15
N ARG A 95 -6.12 8.78 1.42
CA ARG A 95 -7.43 8.98 2.05
C ARG A 95 -7.89 7.78 2.88
N THR A 96 -7.58 6.56 2.44
CA THR A 96 -7.92 5.33 3.18
C THR A 96 -7.25 5.30 4.55
N TYR A 97 -6.03 5.83 4.64
CA TYR A 97 -5.26 5.93 5.88
C TYR A 97 -5.41 7.30 6.58
N GLY A 98 -6.43 8.09 6.25
CA GLY A 98 -6.81 9.29 7.00
C GLY A 98 -6.04 10.56 6.67
N HIS A 99 -5.19 10.55 5.64
CA HIS A 99 -4.52 11.76 5.16
C HIS A 99 -5.46 12.60 4.28
N ASN A 100 -5.55 13.89 4.60
CA ASN A 100 -6.40 14.82 3.85
C ASN A 100 -5.69 15.30 2.58
N VAL A 101 -5.91 14.60 1.47
CA VAL A 101 -5.44 15.00 0.14
C VAL A 101 -6.50 15.88 -0.53
N SER A 102 -6.13 17.10 -0.90
CA SER A 102 -7.01 18.04 -1.59
C SER A 102 -7.43 17.49 -2.95
N SER A 103 -8.73 17.49 -3.24
CA SER A 103 -9.29 17.13 -4.56
C SER A 103 -9.12 18.22 -5.62
N GLY A 104 -8.46 19.33 -5.27
CA GLY A 104 -8.15 20.47 -6.12
C GLY A 104 -9.14 21.64 -5.98
N LYS A 105 -8.65 22.74 -5.41
CA LYS A 105 -8.94 24.14 -5.79
C LYS A 105 -7.70 24.97 -5.41
N ASP A 106 -7.21 25.77 -6.35
CA ASP A 106 -6.44 27.03 -6.13
C ASP A 106 -5.00 27.19 -6.66
N SER A 107 -4.30 26.21 -7.26
CA SER A 107 -2.89 26.50 -7.67
C SER A 107 -2.34 25.94 -8.99
N LEU A 108 -3.07 25.19 -9.82
CA LEU A 108 -2.48 24.66 -11.07
C LEU A 108 -3.37 24.88 -12.32
N PRO A 109 -2.79 25.37 -13.45
CA PRO A 109 -3.48 25.46 -14.73
C PRO A 109 -3.46 24.09 -15.41
N GLY A 110 -4.43 23.25 -15.07
CA GLY A 110 -4.58 21.91 -15.63
C GLY A 110 -5.64 21.16 -14.85
N SER A 111 -6.74 20.81 -15.50
CA SER A 111 -7.98 20.38 -14.83
C SER A 111 -7.89 18.95 -14.32
N TYR A 112 -7.36 18.73 -13.13
CA TYR A 112 -7.56 17.48 -12.39
C TYR A 112 -8.68 17.72 -11.37
N LYS A 113 -9.92 17.51 -11.79
CA LYS A 113 -11.00 17.23 -10.85
C LYS A 113 -10.75 15.83 -10.34
N CYS A 114 -10.25 15.68 -9.11
CA CYS A 114 -10.33 14.39 -8.44
C CYS A 114 -11.83 14.11 -8.25
N PHE A 115 -12.40 13.32 -9.16
CA PHE A 115 -13.75 12.81 -9.01
C PHE A 115 -13.80 12.13 -7.64
N VAL A 116 -14.74 12.58 -6.82
CA VAL A 116 -15.13 11.95 -5.58
C VAL A 116 -15.55 10.51 -5.95
N ILE A 117 -14.63 9.55 -5.89
CA ILE A 117 -14.97 8.14 -5.79
C ILE A 117 -15.18 7.89 -4.30
N VAL A 118 -16.40 8.19 -3.86
CA VAL A 118 -17.03 7.54 -2.71
C VAL A 118 -18.04 6.57 -3.32
#